data_AF-A0A1S0Z7T6-F1
#
_entry.id   AF-A0A1S0Z7T6-F1
#
_cell.length_a   1.000
_cell.length_b   1.000
_cell.length_c   1.000
_cell.angle_alpha   90.00
_cell.angle_beta   90.00
_cell.angle_gamma   90.00
#
_symmetry.space_group_name_H-M   'P 1'
#
loop_
_entity.id
_entity.type
_entity.pdbx_description
1 polymer ?
#
loop_
_entity_poly.entity_id
_entity_poly.type
_entity_poly.pdbx_seq_one_letter_code
_entity_poly.pdbx_strand_id
1 'polypeptide(L)'
;MELNLNTWLAGLSVDVGGTEMMVYYLVSATDLAQAEAGVLEMGRTWWPSLQREDDRHRWEYAAGVVWFNSIILLDDVENSILRGLKFLDAWNVTGTTDAPVLRDEWENDWRDITR
;
A
#
# COMPACT_ATOMS: atom_id res chain seq x y z
N MET A 1 20.57 -15.57 0.80
CA MET A 1 19.73 -15.74 -0.40
C MET A 1 18.93 -14.47 -0.49
N GLU A 2 19.27 -13.57 -1.41
CA GLU A 2 18.44 -12.39 -1.67
C GLU A 2 17.08 -12.93 -2.11
N LEU A 3 16.03 -12.62 -1.34
CA LEU A 3 14.67 -12.85 -1.80
C LEU A 3 14.47 -11.95 -3.01
N ASN A 4 14.23 -12.53 -4.17
CA ASN A 4 13.93 -11.75 -5.36
C ASN A 4 12.55 -11.13 -5.14
N LEU A 5 12.50 -9.83 -4.87
CA LEU A 5 11.25 -9.11 -4.65
C LEU A 5 10.65 -8.73 -6.00
N ASN A 6 9.37 -9.04 -6.21
CA ASN A 6 8.66 -8.43 -7.32
C ASN A 6 8.19 -7.03 -6.90
N THR A 7 7.77 -6.21 -7.87
CA THR A 7 7.16 -4.92 -7.59
C THR A 7 5.75 -4.89 -8.16
N TRP A 8 4.80 -4.44 -7.35
CA TRP A 8 3.40 -4.25 -7.71
C TRP A 8 3.06 -2.77 -7.68
N LEU A 9 2.26 -2.31 -8.64
CA LEU A 9 1.55 -1.05 -8.56
C LEU A 9 0.24 -1.29 -7.82
N ALA A 10 0.12 -0.74 -6.62
CA ALA A 10 -1.07 -0.86 -5.78
C ALA A 10 -1.85 0.45 -5.76
N GLY A 11 -3.18 0.37 -5.89
CA GLY A 11 -4.11 1.49 -5.87
C GLY A 11 -5.05 1.41 -4.67
N LEU A 12 -5.13 2.51 -3.91
CA LEU A 12 -6.13 2.75 -2.87
C LEU A 12 -6.98 3.96 -3.28
N SER A 13 -8.28 3.80 -3.16
CA SER A 13 -9.25 4.87 -3.31
C SER A 13 -9.50 5.53 -1.96
N VAL A 14 -9.56 6.86 -1.94
CA VAL A 14 -9.76 7.64 -0.71
C VAL A 14 -10.84 8.69 -0.95
N ASP A 15 -11.91 8.67 -0.15
CA ASP A 15 -12.91 9.72 -0.09
C ASP A 15 -12.68 10.58 1.16
N VAL A 16 -12.47 11.89 0.96
CA VAL A 16 -12.48 12.88 2.04
C VAL A 16 -13.48 13.97 1.69
N GLY A 17 -14.48 14.16 2.55
CA GLY A 17 -15.49 15.20 2.39
C GLY A 17 -16.31 15.08 1.10
N GLY A 18 -16.53 13.85 0.59
CA GLY A 18 -17.25 13.58 -0.66
C GLY A 18 -16.41 13.79 -1.93
N THR A 19 -15.10 13.98 -1.78
CA THR A 19 -14.16 14.03 -2.91
C THR A 19 -13.33 12.75 -2.93
N GLU A 20 -13.50 11.98 -4.00
CA GLU A 20 -12.76 10.74 -4.23
C GLU A 20 -11.44 11.01 -4.97
N MET A 21 -10.36 10.40 -4.48
CA MET A 21 -9.02 10.47 -5.04
C MET A 21 -8.42 9.07 -5.14
N MET A 22 -7.70 8.80 -6.23
CA MET A 22 -6.89 7.58 -6.35
C MET A 22 -5.46 7.85 -5.91
N VAL A 23 -4.96 7.01 -5.02
CA VAL A 23 -3.57 7.01 -4.59
C VAL A 23 -2.91 5.72 -5.06
N TYR A 24 -1.72 5.85 -5.65
CA TYR A 24 -0.93 4.73 -6.11
C TYR A 24 0.40 4.63 -5.37
N TYR A 25 0.86 3.38 -5.19
CA TYR A 25 2.12 3.04 -4.56
C TYR A 25 2.85 1.98 -5.36
N LEU A 26 4.18 2.02 -5.27
CA LEU A 26 5.00 0.87 -5.63
C LEU A 26 5.22 0.04 -4.38
N VAL A 27 4.84 -1.23 -4.42
CA VAL A 27 4.98 -2.17 -3.32
C VAL A 27 5.91 -3.29 -3.76
N SER A 28 6.94 -3.58 -2.97
CA SER A 28 7.87 -4.69 -3.21
C SER A 28 7.68 -5.76 -2.15
N ALA A 29 7.58 -7.02 -2.57
CA ALA A 29 7.23 -8.17 -1.74
C ALA A 29 7.67 -9.48 -2.43
N THR A 30 7.58 -10.62 -1.75
CA THR A 30 7.98 -11.92 -2.32
C THR A 30 6.96 -12.46 -3.31
N ASP A 31 5.67 -12.27 -3.04
CA ASP A 31 4.56 -12.77 -3.84
C ASP A 31 3.31 -11.88 -3.68
N LEU A 32 2.26 -12.20 -4.43
CA LEU A 32 1.02 -11.44 -4.43
C LEU A 32 0.37 -11.41 -3.05
N ALA A 33 0.37 -12.53 -2.31
CA ALA A 33 -0.29 -12.61 -1.01
C ALA A 33 0.39 -11.68 0.01
N GLN A 34 1.72 -11.60 -0.01
CA GLN A 34 2.46 -10.66 0.83
C GLN A 34 2.23 -9.20 0.38
N ALA A 35 2.21 -8.93 -0.93
CA ALA A 35 1.94 -7.60 -1.45
C ALA A 35 0.53 -7.11 -1.05
N GLU A 36 -0.50 -7.95 -1.25
CA GLU A 36 -1.88 -7.67 -0.85
C GLU A 36 -1.97 -7.44 0.65
N ALA A 37 -1.39 -8.29 1.49
CA ALA A 37 -1.38 -8.11 2.93
C ALA A 37 -0.82 -6.74 3.33
N GLY A 38 0.29 -6.32 2.70
CA GLY A 38 0.87 -4.99 2.92
C GLY A 38 -0.10 -3.85 2.54
N VAL A 39 -0.73 -3.92 1.37
CA VAL A 39 -1.67 -2.87 0.91
C VAL A 39 -2.93 -2.83 1.78
N LEU A 40 -3.44 -3.99 2.22
CA LEU A 40 -4.57 -4.04 3.15
C LEU A 40 -4.21 -3.39 4.50
N GLU A 41 -3.00 -3.64 5.01
CA GLU A 41 -2.52 -2.97 6.22
C GLU A 41 -2.35 -1.47 6.02
N MET A 42 -1.89 -1.01 4.85
CA MET A 42 -1.86 0.43 4.52
C MET A 42 -3.26 1.04 4.61
N GLY A 43 -4.25 0.41 3.98
CA GLY A 43 -5.63 0.88 3.99
C GLY A 43 -6.25 0.85 5.39
N ARG A 44 -5.92 -0.15 6.22
CA ARG A 44 -6.38 -0.32 7.60
C ARG A 44 -5.73 0.62 8.61
N THR A 45 -4.55 1.14 8.27
CA THR A 45 -3.78 2.06 9.11
C THR A 45 -3.65 3.44 8.50
N TRP A 46 -4.51 3.76 7.52
CA TRP A 46 -4.44 5.00 6.76
C TRP A 46 -4.54 6.25 7.64
N TRP A 47 -5.46 6.22 8.61
CA TRP A 47 -5.58 7.21 9.66
C TRP A 47 -5.62 6.55 11.04
N PRO A 48 -5.31 7.31 12.11
CA PRO A 48 -5.58 6.87 13.47
C PRO A 48 -7.08 6.58 13.69
N SER A 49 -7.36 5.57 14.52
CA SER A 49 -8.72 5.26 15.02
C SER A 49 -9.72 4.80 13.95
N LEU A 50 -9.43 3.65 13.34
CA LEU A 50 -10.38 2.93 12.47
C LEU A 50 -11.75 2.78 13.15
N GLN A 51 -12.81 3.25 12.48
CA GLN A 51 -14.18 3.19 13.02
C GLN A 51 -14.92 1.94 12.58
N ARG A 52 -14.74 1.54 11.32
CA ARG A 52 -15.39 0.37 10.74
C ARG A 52 -14.54 -0.25 9.64
N GLU A 53 -14.57 -1.57 9.57
CA GLU A 53 -13.94 -2.38 8.54
C GLU A 53 -15.01 -3.23 7.85
N ASP A 54 -15.17 -3.06 6.54
CA ASP A 54 -16.08 -3.83 5.70
C ASP A 54 -15.28 -4.75 4.77
N ASP A 55 -15.54 -6.05 4.90
CA ASP A 55 -14.98 -7.11 4.05
C ASP A 55 -13.45 -7.08 3.88
N ARG A 56 -12.71 -6.44 4.81
CA ARG A 56 -11.25 -6.23 4.77
C ARG A 56 -10.71 -5.44 3.57
N HIS A 57 -11.56 -4.82 2.77
CA HIS A 57 -11.14 -4.05 1.60
C HIS A 57 -11.63 -2.60 1.65
N ARG A 58 -12.40 -2.23 2.68
CA ARG A 58 -12.92 -0.88 2.88
C ARG A 58 -12.89 -0.53 4.37
N TRP A 59 -12.36 0.66 4.67
CA TRP A 59 -12.09 1.14 6.01
C TRP A 59 -12.66 2.54 6.18
N GLU A 60 -13.54 2.71 7.16
CA GLU A 60 -14.13 4.00 7.50
C GLU A 60 -13.42 4.61 8.70
N TYR A 61 -13.16 5.90 8.59
CA TYR A 61 -12.53 6.74 9.59
C TYR A 61 -13.36 8.01 9.78
N ALA A 62 -13.08 8.73 10.87
CA ALA A 62 -13.72 10.03 11.10
C ALA A 62 -13.46 11.04 9.96
N ALA A 63 -12.29 10.95 9.33
CA ALA A 63 -11.88 11.86 8.26
C ALA A 63 -12.41 11.47 6.86
N GLY A 64 -12.83 10.21 6.67
CA GLY A 64 -13.17 9.71 5.34
C GLY A 64 -13.18 8.20 5.24
N VAL A 65 -13.16 7.71 4.00
CA VAL A 65 -13.21 6.28 3.68
C VAL A 65 -12.06 5.92 2.76
N VAL A 66 -11.42 4.77 3.02
CA VAL A 66 -10.37 4.21 2.18
C VAL A 66 -10.81 2.84 1.69
N TRP A 67 -10.56 2.49 0.44
CA TRP A 67 -10.79 1.14 -0.05
C TRP A 67 -9.75 0.68 -1.05
N PHE A 68 -9.48 -0.62 -1.01
CA PHE A 68 -8.64 -1.30 -1.98
C PHE A 68 -9.27 -1.24 -3.37
N ASN A 69 -8.47 -0.86 -4.37
CA ASN A 69 -8.93 -0.70 -5.74
C ASN A 69 -8.23 -1.67 -6.70
N SER A 70 -6.90 -1.68 -6.69
CA SER A 70 -6.14 -2.49 -7.64
C SER A 70 -4.77 -2.91 -7.12
N ILE A 71 -4.27 -4.04 -7.63
CA ILE A 71 -2.88 -4.46 -7.48
C ILE A 71 -2.44 -5.14 -8.78
N ILE A 72 -1.34 -4.65 -9.36
CA ILE A 72 -0.86 -5.09 -10.68
C ILE A 72 0.62 -5.44 -10.55
N LEU A 73 0.99 -6.66 -10.90
CA LEU A 73 2.40 -7.06 -10.99
C LEU A 73 3.04 -6.32 -12.17
N LEU A 74 4.14 -5.62 -11.89
CA LEU A 74 4.90 -4.91 -12.91
C LEU A 74 6.00 -5.80 -13.48
N ASP A 75 6.25 -5.68 -14.77
CA ASP A 75 7.49 -6.19 -15.36
C ASP A 75 8.69 -5.27 -15.04
N ASP A 76 9.90 -5.72 -15.39
CA ASP A 76 11.14 -4.98 -15.11
C ASP A 76 11.19 -3.60 -15.78
N VAL A 77 10.58 -3.46 -16.97
CA VAL A 77 10.58 -2.21 -17.74
C VAL A 77 9.61 -1.22 -17.12
N GLU A 78 8.38 -1.67 -16.82
CA GLU A 78 7.36 -0.86 -16.14
C GLU A 78 7.85 -0.39 -14.76
N ASN A 79 8.44 -1.30 -13.98
CA ASN A 79 9.01 -0.98 -12.68
C ASN A 79 10.13 0.07 -12.79
N SER A 80 11.06 -0.11 -13.74
CA SER A 80 12.17 0.82 -13.98
C SER A 80 11.66 2.21 -14.35
N ILE A 81 10.67 2.30 -15.24
CA ILE A 81 10.06 3.57 -15.65
C ILE A 81 9.37 4.24 -14.46
N LEU A 82 8.48 3.54 -13.77
CA LEU A 82 7.69 4.11 -12.68
C LEU A 82 8.57 4.55 -11.49
N ARG A 83 9.58 3.75 -11.11
CA ARG A 83 10.56 4.16 -10.08
C ARG A 83 11.41 5.35 -10.52
N GLY A 84 11.75 5.42 -11.81
CA GLY A 84 12.52 6.52 -12.39
C GLY A 84 11.80 7.87 -12.36
N LEU A 85 10.47 7.87 -12.39
CA LEU A 85 9.67 9.10 -12.37
C LEU A 85 9.57 9.77 -10.98
N LYS A 86 9.91 9.05 -9.90
CA LYS A 86 10.05 9.60 -8.52
C LYS A 86 8.84 10.35 -7.96
N PHE A 87 7.63 10.09 -8.47
CA PHE A 87 6.38 10.65 -7.93
C PHE A 87 5.55 9.64 -7.11
N LEU A 88 5.84 8.35 -7.26
CA LEU A 88 5.20 7.28 -6.48
C LEU A 88 6.08 6.95 -5.27
N ASP A 89 5.46 6.92 -4.11
CA ASP A 89 6.10 6.38 -2.91
C ASP A 89 6.31 4.86 -3.09
N ALA A 90 7.47 4.38 -2.66
CA ALA A 90 7.86 2.98 -2.77
C ALA A 90 8.03 2.35 -1.39
N TRP A 91 7.43 1.17 -1.22
CA TRP A 91 7.33 0.47 0.06
C TRP A 91 7.74 -0.99 -0.09
N ASN A 92 8.59 -1.47 0.81
CA ASN A 92 8.95 -2.87 0.96
C ASN A 92 8.05 -3.51 2.01
N VAL A 93 7.37 -4.59 1.65
CA VAL A 93 6.56 -5.41 2.54
C VAL A 93 7.36 -6.62 2.96
N THR A 94 7.49 -6.78 4.27
CA THR A 94 8.18 -7.89 4.91
C THR A 94 7.30 -8.48 6.01
N GLY A 95 7.81 -9.45 6.76
CA GLY A 95 7.04 -10.16 7.78
C GLY A 95 6.09 -11.19 7.19
N THR A 96 5.03 -11.52 7.93
CA THR A 96 4.03 -12.52 7.55
C THR A 96 2.77 -11.86 7.01
N THR A 97 1.96 -12.58 6.23
CA THR A 97 0.67 -12.07 5.73
C THR A 97 -0.29 -11.63 6.84
N ASP A 98 -0.21 -12.22 8.04
CA ASP A 98 -1.04 -11.83 9.19
C ASP A 98 -0.50 -10.61 9.96
N ALA A 99 0.76 -10.24 9.72
CA ALA A 99 1.47 -9.15 10.39
C ALA A 99 2.50 -8.54 9.44
N PRO A 100 2.05 -7.93 8.32
CA PRO A 100 2.94 -7.34 7.35
C PRO A 100 3.62 -6.10 7.95
N VAL A 101 4.87 -5.86 7.57
CA VAL A 101 5.64 -4.68 7.96
C VAL A 101 6.01 -3.92 6.70
N LEU A 102 5.63 -2.65 6.63
CA LEU A 102 5.84 -1.78 5.49
C LEU A 102 6.90 -0.74 5.80
N ARG A 103 7.97 -0.71 4.99
CA ARG A 103 9.05 0.27 5.14
C ARG A 103 9.43 0.91 3.82
N ASP A 104 9.78 2.18 3.86
CA ASP A 104 10.34 2.88 2.71
C ASP A 104 11.83 2.56 2.47
N GLU A 105 12.48 3.24 1.53
CA GLU A 105 13.90 3.06 1.22
C GLU A 105 14.85 3.53 2.34
N TRP A 106 14.34 4.24 3.34
CA TRP A 106 15.08 4.74 4.50
C TRP A 106 14.71 3.98 5.80
N GLU A 107 14.02 2.85 5.69
CA GLU A 107 13.54 2.02 6.80
C GLU A 107 12.49 2.68 7.71
N ASN A 108 11.84 3.76 7.28
CA ASN A 108 10.74 4.35 8.04
C ASN A 108 9.48 3.49 7.91
N ASP A 109 8.74 3.30 9.02
CA ASP A 109 7.48 2.55 9.01
C ASP A 109 6.37 3.39 8.36
N TRP A 110 5.55 2.75 7.54
CA TRP A 110 4.36 3.34 6.92
C TRP A 110 3.51 4.16 7.89
N ARG A 111 3.33 3.66 9.12
CA ARG A 111 2.49 4.28 10.15
C ARG A 111 3.06 5.57 10.71
N ASP A 112 4.36 5.80 10.55
CA ASP A 112 5.02 7.00 11.08
C ASP A 112 4.93 8.19 10.11
N ILE A 113 4.60 7.92 8.84
CA ILE A 113 4.58 8.92 7.76
C ILE A 113 3.14 9.38 7.44
N THR A 114 2.20 9.09 8.35
CA THR A 114 0.75 9.25 8.14
C THR A 114 0.32 10.61 7.60
N ARG A 115 -0.75 10.55 6.80
CA ARG A 115 -1.23 11.55 5.83
C ARG A 115 -2.44 12.34 6.31
#